data_AF-A0A0Q6WFH0-F1
#
_entry.id   AF-A0A0Q6WFH0-F1
#
_cell.length_a   1.000
_cell.length_b   1.000
_cell.length_c   1.000
_cell.angle_alpha   90.00
_cell.angle_beta   90.00
_cell.angle_gamma   90.00
#
_symmetry.space_group_name_H-M   'P 1'
#
loop_
_entity.id
_entity.type
_entity.pdbx_description
1 polymer ?
#
loop_
_entity_poly.entity_id
_entity_poly.type
_entity_poly.pdbx_seq_one_letter_code
_entity_poly.pdbx_strand_id
1 'polypeptide(L)'
;MYAKFFGLKQQPFSIAPDPRYLFMSERHREALAHLRYGATAGGGFVLLTGEIGAGKTTVCRCFLEHLPRRCNVAYVFNPQLTVLELLKTICGEFHVPVAHPDPAHATVKDFIDPLNEFLLRTHAIGLSNILIVDEAQMLAAEVLEQLRLLTNLETNERKLLQIILIGQPELREMLARPELEQLAQRVTARFHLPALSEADTAKYIRHRLAVAGQAELRPFDRRVRRRIHQLTRGVPRRINLLCDRALLGAYTEGKRTVDLATVERAAEEVFYKNEPEPPPLPAPRRGLLLGAGVLGGALLFGAATWLWSGRAAAPRPAPVVHAVAAAPPVPASAPAPARAPSAAAVKTGIGSPTRVEDDAWRALGAAWKADLAGNDACAAARQHELQCFRRSADLTVIRQLDRPGIVTLHDESDKPAYALLTGLGERHAVLRMGDVSQRISLVSLAKIWRGEYATLWRVPPGFTNRVDKGQKGALVDWLATGLAKAGGEAPPASPSVFDNRLQARVAAFQLAQGLKPDGLPGPTTLMQLNRVAGVDEPKLSSEPVAP
;
A
#
# COMPACT_ATOMS: atom_id res chain seq x y z
N MET A 1 23.98 8.71 6.21
CA MET A 1 25.15 9.60 6.26
C MET A 1 24.76 11.01 6.71
N TYR A 2 23.89 11.74 5.98
CA TYR A 2 23.45 13.08 6.39
C TYR A 2 22.69 13.12 7.73
N ALA A 3 21.94 12.06 8.10
CA ALA A 3 21.11 12.06 9.30
C ALA A 3 21.94 12.41 10.57
N LYS A 4 23.10 11.77 10.76
CA LYS A 4 24.01 12.06 11.87
C LYS A 4 24.53 13.51 11.85
N PHE A 5 24.85 14.03 10.67
CA PHE A 5 25.34 15.41 10.50
C PHE A 5 24.31 16.45 10.96
N PHE A 6 23.02 16.19 10.74
CA PHE A 6 21.93 17.05 11.23
C PHE A 6 21.42 16.70 12.63
N GLY A 7 22.11 15.80 13.36
CA GLY A 7 21.70 15.37 14.70
C GLY A 7 20.45 14.47 14.74
N LEU A 8 20.11 13.84 13.63
CA LEU A 8 18.95 12.94 13.50
C LEU A 8 19.38 11.48 13.75
N LYS A 9 18.49 10.71 14.38
CA LYS A 9 18.71 9.28 14.66
C LYS A 9 18.48 8.41 13.43
N GLN A 10 17.58 8.84 12.55
CA GLN A 10 17.20 8.13 11.33
C GLN A 10 16.85 9.12 10.20
N GLN A 11 16.59 8.63 9.00
CA GLN A 11 16.24 9.48 7.85
C GLN A 11 14.80 10.00 7.97
N PRO A 12 14.57 11.33 8.04
CA PRO A 12 13.25 11.92 8.23
C PRO A 12 12.36 11.85 6.99
N PHE A 13 12.96 11.75 5.80
CA PHE A 13 12.24 11.90 4.55
C PHE A 13 12.10 10.61 3.73
N SER A 14 12.25 9.44 4.36
CA SER A 14 12.00 8.15 3.69
C SER A 14 10.56 8.04 3.14
N ILE A 15 10.44 7.46 1.95
CA ILE A 15 9.15 7.19 1.29
C ILE A 15 8.59 5.83 1.75
N ALA A 16 9.41 5.02 2.42
CA ALA A 16 8.95 3.77 3.00
C ALA A 16 7.83 4.03 4.02
N PRO A 17 6.74 3.23 3.99
CA PRO A 17 5.62 3.42 4.91
C PRO A 17 6.02 3.03 6.34
N ASP A 18 6.24 4.03 7.18
CA ASP A 18 6.44 3.88 8.63
C ASP A 18 5.31 4.62 9.38
N PRO A 19 4.48 3.91 10.17
CA PRO A 19 3.35 4.50 10.89
C PRO A 19 3.72 5.68 11.80
N ARG A 20 4.96 5.72 12.32
CA ARG A 20 5.40 6.79 13.23
C ARG A 20 5.48 8.16 12.55
N TYR A 21 5.66 8.17 11.22
CA TYR A 21 5.74 9.39 10.41
C TYR A 21 4.38 9.86 9.89
N LEU A 22 3.29 9.25 10.36
CA LEU A 22 1.93 9.60 10.00
C LEU A 22 1.56 10.98 10.54
N PHE A 23 1.53 11.96 9.64
CA PHE A 23 1.03 13.29 9.94
C PHE A 23 -0.46 13.40 9.58
N MET A 24 -1.32 13.43 10.60
CA MET A 24 -2.75 13.66 10.43
C MET A 24 -3.06 15.16 10.32
N SER A 25 -3.14 15.68 9.09
CA SER A 25 -3.71 17.02 8.88
C SER A 25 -5.22 17.02 9.15
N GLU A 26 -5.81 18.21 9.24
CA GLU A 26 -7.27 18.35 9.40
C GLU A 26 -8.03 17.68 8.25
N ARG A 27 -7.54 17.83 7.02
CA ARG A 27 -8.10 17.16 5.83
C ARG A 27 -8.00 15.64 5.88
N HIS A 28 -6.94 15.09 6.49
CA HIS A 28 -6.83 13.63 6.69
C HIS A 28 -7.84 13.14 7.73
N ARG A 29 -8.08 13.92 8.80
CA ARG A 29 -9.11 13.61 9.80
C ARG A 29 -10.51 13.68 9.20
N GLU A 30 -10.79 14.69 8.38
CA GLU A 30 -12.04 14.80 7.62
C GLU A 30 -12.22 13.60 6.69
N ALA A 31 -11.20 13.22 5.92
CA ALA A 31 -11.23 12.04 5.06
C ALA A 31 -11.57 10.76 5.85
N LEU A 32 -10.91 10.55 6.99
CA LEU A 32 -11.18 9.42 7.87
C LEU A 32 -12.61 9.44 8.45
N ALA A 33 -13.10 10.61 8.85
CA ALA A 33 -14.47 10.78 9.30
C ALA A 33 -15.48 10.44 8.19
N HIS A 34 -15.21 10.86 6.95
CA HIS A 34 -16.02 10.51 5.78
C HIS A 34 -16.05 9.01 5.52
N LEU A 35 -14.90 8.32 5.58
CA LEU A 35 -14.84 6.86 5.43
C LEU A 35 -15.64 6.15 6.53
N ARG A 36 -15.53 6.60 7.79
CA ARG A 36 -16.26 6.01 8.92
C ARG A 36 -17.77 6.25 8.83
N TYR A 37 -18.17 7.45 8.43
CA TYR A 37 -19.58 7.74 8.17
C TYR A 37 -20.11 6.86 7.03
N GLY A 38 -19.38 6.79 5.91
CA GLY A 38 -19.75 5.95 4.78
C GLY A 38 -19.82 4.46 5.11
N ALA A 39 -18.97 3.97 6.01
CA ALA A 39 -19.00 2.58 6.49
C ALA A 39 -20.23 2.25 7.37
N THR A 40 -20.87 3.26 7.95
CA THR A 40 -22.01 3.10 8.87
C THR A 40 -23.35 3.52 8.27
N ALA A 41 -23.34 4.30 7.19
CA ALA A 41 -24.52 4.89 6.56
C ALA A 41 -25.41 3.92 5.77
N GLY A 42 -25.09 2.62 5.73
CA GLY A 42 -25.97 1.60 5.15
C GLY A 42 -25.89 1.49 3.63
N GLY A 43 -24.74 1.03 3.12
CA GLY A 43 -24.56 0.53 1.76
C GLY A 43 -24.36 1.56 0.66
N GLY A 44 -23.94 1.06 -0.51
CA GLY A 44 -23.62 1.87 -1.68
C GLY A 44 -22.12 2.12 -1.83
N PHE A 45 -21.77 3.25 -2.46
CA PHE A 45 -20.37 3.60 -2.74
C PHE A 45 -19.89 4.80 -1.91
N VAL A 46 -18.68 4.70 -1.39
CA VAL A 46 -17.93 5.82 -0.81
C VAL A 46 -16.73 6.06 -1.69
N LEU A 47 -16.52 7.31 -2.10
CA LEU A 47 -15.45 7.70 -3.00
C LEU A 47 -14.42 8.57 -2.25
N LEU A 48 -13.19 8.10 -2.17
CA LEU A 48 -12.04 8.87 -1.70
C LEU A 48 -11.06 9.09 -2.86
N THR A 49 -10.99 10.32 -3.36
CA THR A 49 -10.02 10.70 -4.39
C THR A 49 -8.94 11.62 -3.84
N GLY A 50 -7.85 11.82 -4.57
CA GLY A 50 -6.78 12.74 -4.18
C GLY A 50 -5.57 12.58 -5.07
N GLU A 51 -4.69 13.58 -5.05
CA GLU A 51 -3.47 13.58 -5.86
C GLU A 51 -2.57 12.37 -5.57
N ILE A 52 -1.70 12.04 -6.53
CA ILE A 52 -0.68 10.99 -6.34
C ILE A 52 0.22 11.39 -5.17
N GLY A 53 0.31 10.51 -4.17
CA GLY A 53 1.10 10.77 -2.97
C GLY A 53 0.49 11.77 -1.98
N ALA A 54 -0.80 12.09 -2.09
CA ALA A 54 -1.55 12.92 -1.13
C ALA A 54 -1.79 12.27 0.24
N GLY A 55 -1.54 10.96 0.37
CA GLY A 55 -1.76 10.21 1.62
C GLY A 55 -3.02 9.35 1.66
N LYS A 56 -3.64 9.05 0.50
CA LYS A 56 -4.85 8.22 0.41
C LYS A 56 -4.70 6.84 1.07
N THR A 57 -3.68 6.07 0.68
CA THR A 57 -3.36 4.76 1.29
C THR A 57 -3.08 4.88 2.78
N THR A 58 -2.52 6.01 3.21
CA THR A 58 -2.25 6.30 4.62
C THR A 58 -3.55 6.53 5.41
N VAL A 59 -4.50 7.28 4.87
CA VAL A 59 -5.85 7.44 5.45
C VAL A 59 -6.56 6.09 5.49
N CYS A 60 -6.47 5.30 4.41
CA CYS A 60 -7.08 3.97 4.35
C CYS A 60 -6.51 3.03 5.41
N ARG A 61 -5.19 2.99 5.58
CA ARG A 61 -4.55 2.18 6.61
C ARG A 61 -5.00 2.58 8.01
N CYS A 62 -5.08 3.88 8.29
CA CYS A 62 -5.61 4.35 9.57
C CYS A 62 -7.09 3.97 9.74
N PHE A 63 -7.89 4.02 8.67
CA PHE A 63 -9.27 3.54 8.69
C PHE A 63 -9.35 2.05 9.04
N LEU A 64 -8.52 1.21 8.41
CA LEU A 64 -8.44 -0.23 8.68
C LEU A 64 -8.04 -0.53 10.13
N GLU A 65 -7.07 0.21 10.69
CA GLU A 65 -6.63 0.07 12.09
C GLU A 65 -7.72 0.42 13.12
N HIS A 66 -8.70 1.25 12.72
CA HIS A 66 -9.78 1.72 13.59
C HIS A 66 -11.15 1.18 13.18
N LEU A 67 -11.19 0.08 12.43
CA LEU A 67 -12.44 -0.55 12.01
C LEU A 67 -13.27 -1.02 13.23
N PRO A 68 -14.61 -0.94 13.15
CA PRO A 68 -15.47 -1.53 14.17
C PRO A 68 -15.23 -3.03 14.30
N ARG A 69 -15.34 -3.56 15.53
CA ARG A 69 -15.12 -5.00 15.84
C ARG A 69 -16.07 -5.98 15.12
N ARG A 70 -17.14 -5.49 14.48
CA ARG A 70 -18.17 -6.28 13.80
C ARG A 70 -18.20 -5.99 12.30
N CYS A 71 -17.03 -6.01 11.67
CA CYS A 71 -16.88 -5.71 10.25
C CYS A 71 -15.97 -6.74 9.57
N ASN A 72 -16.44 -7.34 8.48
CA ASN A 72 -15.61 -8.08 7.54
C ASN A 72 -15.12 -7.11 6.47
N VAL A 73 -13.84 -7.19 6.10
CA VAL A 73 -13.25 -6.32 5.11
C VAL A 73 -12.53 -7.13 4.05
N ALA A 74 -12.84 -6.85 2.79
CA ALA A 74 -12.07 -7.30 1.63
C ALA A 74 -11.27 -6.12 1.07
N TYR A 75 -9.98 -6.31 0.80
CA TYR A 75 -9.11 -5.23 0.32
C TYR A 75 -8.45 -5.58 -1.01
N VAL A 76 -8.81 -4.85 -2.07
CA VAL A 76 -8.24 -5.02 -3.42
C VAL A 76 -7.25 -3.90 -3.69
N PHE A 77 -5.95 -4.22 -3.71
CA PHE A 77 -4.88 -3.23 -3.89
C PHE A 77 -4.51 -2.94 -5.35
N ASN A 78 -4.70 -3.91 -6.26
CA ASN A 78 -4.34 -3.79 -7.67
C ASN A 78 -5.49 -4.26 -8.57
N PRO A 79 -6.39 -3.36 -8.98
CA PRO A 79 -7.62 -3.76 -9.64
C PRO A 79 -7.52 -3.84 -11.18
N GLN A 80 -6.35 -4.13 -11.74
CA GLN A 80 -6.21 -4.48 -13.17
C GLN A 80 -6.73 -5.90 -13.44
N LEU A 81 -8.02 -6.10 -13.19
CA LEU A 81 -8.68 -7.39 -13.17
C LEU A 81 -9.85 -7.35 -14.13
N THR A 82 -10.08 -8.46 -14.83
CA THR A 82 -11.36 -8.71 -15.49
C THR A 82 -12.48 -8.89 -14.46
N VAL A 83 -13.74 -8.90 -14.92
CA VAL A 83 -14.91 -9.13 -14.05
C VAL A 83 -14.78 -10.42 -13.22
N LEU A 84 -14.39 -11.52 -13.85
CA LEU A 84 -14.23 -12.81 -13.18
C LEU A 84 -13.09 -12.81 -12.16
N GLU A 85 -11.94 -12.23 -12.52
CA GLU A 85 -10.80 -12.13 -11.63
C GLU A 85 -11.11 -11.26 -10.41
N LEU A 86 -11.82 -10.14 -10.60
CA LEU A 86 -12.27 -9.30 -9.50
C LEU A 86 -13.18 -10.08 -8.55
N LEU A 87 -14.19 -10.79 -9.07
CA LEU A 87 -15.12 -11.56 -8.23
C LEU A 87 -14.41 -12.69 -7.48
N LYS A 88 -13.46 -13.37 -8.14
CA LYS A 88 -12.59 -14.36 -7.52
C LYS A 88 -11.76 -13.76 -6.39
N THR A 89 -11.15 -12.59 -6.61
CA THR A 89 -10.40 -11.86 -5.59
C THR A 89 -11.31 -11.44 -4.43
N ILE A 90 -12.49 -10.90 -4.70
CA ILE A 90 -13.47 -10.51 -3.66
C ILE A 90 -13.86 -11.71 -2.80
N CYS A 91 -14.17 -12.86 -3.42
CA CYS A 91 -14.48 -14.09 -2.69
C CYS A 91 -13.29 -14.56 -1.85
N GLY A 92 -12.07 -14.51 -2.39
CA GLY A 92 -10.85 -14.85 -1.67
C GLY A 92 -10.60 -13.96 -0.46
N GLU A 93 -10.72 -12.65 -0.62
CA GLU A 93 -10.54 -11.64 0.43
C GLU A 93 -11.60 -11.75 1.54
N PHE A 94 -12.86 -12.01 1.19
CA PHE A 94 -13.92 -12.31 2.16
C PHE A 94 -13.85 -13.74 2.71
N HIS A 95 -12.93 -14.58 2.23
CA HIS A 95 -12.79 -15.99 2.59
C HIS A 95 -14.06 -16.82 2.31
N VAL A 96 -14.76 -16.49 1.23
CA VAL A 96 -15.94 -17.21 0.76
C VAL A 96 -15.49 -18.49 0.06
N PRO A 97 -15.94 -19.68 0.52
CA PRO A 97 -15.63 -20.93 -0.16
C PRO A 97 -16.37 -20.98 -1.50
N VAL A 98 -15.62 -21.02 -2.59
CA VAL A 98 -16.15 -21.24 -3.94
C VAL A 98 -15.82 -22.68 -4.31
N ALA A 99 -16.83 -23.50 -4.59
CA ALA A 99 -16.63 -24.87 -5.05
C ALA A 99 -15.78 -24.82 -6.31
N HIS A 100 -14.64 -25.52 -6.35
CA HIS A 100 -13.62 -25.43 -7.41
C HIS A 100 -14.26 -25.43 -8.80
N PRO A 101 -14.49 -24.25 -9.40
CA PRO A 101 -15.03 -24.20 -10.75
C PRO A 101 -13.91 -24.73 -11.63
N ASP A 102 -14.24 -25.56 -12.62
CA ASP A 102 -13.29 -25.83 -13.69
C ASP A 102 -12.77 -24.48 -14.22
N PRO A 103 -11.47 -24.17 -14.10
CA PRO A 103 -10.94 -22.86 -14.46
C PRO A 103 -11.23 -22.48 -15.92
N ALA A 104 -11.48 -23.47 -16.78
CA ALA A 104 -11.83 -23.27 -18.18
C ALA A 104 -13.28 -22.79 -18.40
N HIS A 105 -14.19 -23.01 -17.44
CA HIS A 105 -15.63 -22.78 -17.60
C HIS A 105 -16.27 -21.96 -16.46
N ALA A 106 -15.47 -21.33 -15.61
CA ALA A 106 -15.97 -20.53 -14.50
C ALA A 106 -16.82 -19.35 -15.00
N THR A 107 -18.02 -19.22 -14.44
CA THR A 107 -18.97 -18.15 -14.76
C THR A 107 -19.05 -17.13 -13.64
N VAL A 108 -19.63 -15.96 -13.95
CA VAL A 108 -19.87 -14.89 -12.97
C VAL A 108 -20.73 -15.39 -11.80
N LYS A 109 -21.71 -16.25 -12.09
CA LYS A 109 -22.66 -16.79 -11.10
C LYS A 109 -21.98 -17.65 -10.05
N ASP A 110 -20.95 -18.41 -10.45
CA ASP A 110 -20.20 -19.29 -9.55
C ASP A 110 -19.53 -18.52 -8.40
N PHE A 111 -19.29 -17.22 -8.58
CA PHE A 111 -18.75 -16.34 -7.54
C PHE A 111 -19.81 -15.48 -6.84
N ILE A 112 -20.83 -15.01 -7.58
CA ILE A 112 -21.90 -14.19 -7.00
C ILE A 112 -22.74 -14.98 -5.99
N ASP A 113 -23.11 -16.22 -6.30
CA ASP A 113 -24.03 -16.99 -5.45
C ASP A 113 -23.42 -17.27 -4.06
N PRO A 114 -22.19 -17.80 -3.94
CA PRO A 114 -21.54 -17.97 -2.64
C PRO A 114 -21.30 -16.65 -1.92
N LEU A 115 -20.94 -15.59 -2.65
CA LEU A 115 -20.75 -14.26 -2.07
C LEU A 115 -22.05 -13.73 -1.48
N ASN A 116 -23.17 -13.84 -2.19
CA ASN A 116 -24.48 -13.42 -1.70
C ASN A 116 -24.88 -14.20 -0.44
N GLU A 117 -24.69 -15.52 -0.44
CA GLU A 117 -24.96 -16.34 0.75
C GLU A 117 -24.13 -15.90 1.95
N PHE A 118 -22.83 -15.65 1.75
CA PHE A 118 -21.93 -15.13 2.78
C PHE A 118 -22.40 -13.77 3.31
N LEU A 119 -22.75 -12.84 2.42
CA LEU A 119 -23.20 -11.50 2.77
C LEU A 119 -24.51 -11.54 3.58
N LEU A 120 -25.46 -12.41 3.21
CA LEU A 120 -26.70 -12.63 3.96
C LEU A 120 -26.43 -13.23 5.34
N ARG A 121 -25.58 -14.27 5.41
CA ARG A 121 -25.24 -14.96 6.67
C ARG A 121 -24.55 -14.03 7.66
N THR A 122 -23.59 -13.23 7.19
CA THR A 122 -22.85 -12.27 8.03
C THR A 122 -23.74 -11.12 8.47
N HIS A 123 -24.63 -10.64 7.61
CA HIS A 123 -25.63 -9.64 7.99
C HIS A 123 -26.61 -10.16 9.05
N ALA A 124 -27.06 -11.41 8.96
CA ALA A 124 -27.98 -12.02 9.93
C ALA A 124 -27.41 -12.07 11.37
N ILE A 125 -26.09 -12.14 11.52
CA ILE A 125 -25.40 -12.09 12.82
C ILE A 125 -24.93 -10.67 13.20
N GLY A 126 -25.33 -9.66 12.43
CA GLY A 126 -25.05 -8.25 12.69
C GLY A 126 -23.62 -7.82 12.35
N LEU A 127 -22.95 -8.49 11.42
CA LEU A 127 -21.68 -8.04 10.84
C LEU A 127 -21.93 -7.18 9.60
N SER A 128 -21.13 -6.14 9.43
CA SER A 128 -21.09 -5.34 8.20
C SER A 128 -19.98 -5.84 7.27
N ASN A 129 -20.20 -5.78 5.95
CA ASN A 129 -19.21 -6.17 4.96
C ASN A 129 -18.75 -4.94 4.18
N ILE A 130 -17.45 -4.69 4.16
CA ILE A 130 -16.83 -3.57 3.45
C ILE A 130 -15.87 -4.12 2.40
N LEU A 131 -16.05 -3.71 1.15
CA LEU A 131 -15.09 -3.91 0.08
C LEU A 131 -14.34 -2.60 -0.16
N ILE A 132 -13.02 -2.61 -0.01
CA ILE A 132 -12.16 -1.48 -0.37
C ILE A 132 -11.43 -1.81 -1.65
N VAL A 133 -11.50 -0.91 -2.63
CA VAL A 133 -10.74 -1.00 -3.88
C VAL A 133 -9.83 0.22 -3.97
N ASP A 134 -8.52 -0.02 -3.83
CA ASP A 134 -7.48 1.00 -4.00
C ASP A 134 -7.05 1.10 -5.47
N GLU A 135 -6.55 2.26 -5.87
CA GLU A 135 -6.22 2.59 -7.27
C GLU A 135 -7.39 2.31 -8.25
N ALA A 136 -8.63 2.58 -7.83
CA ALA A 136 -9.85 2.24 -8.57
C ALA A 136 -9.98 2.95 -9.94
N GLN A 137 -9.16 3.96 -10.25
CA GLN A 137 -9.06 4.49 -11.61
C GLN A 137 -8.48 3.49 -12.62
N MET A 138 -7.86 2.40 -12.16
CA MET A 138 -7.33 1.33 -13.01
C MET A 138 -8.40 0.31 -13.44
N LEU A 139 -9.62 0.39 -12.88
CA LEU A 139 -10.74 -0.47 -13.25
C LEU A 139 -11.30 -0.08 -14.63
N ALA A 140 -11.65 -1.09 -15.43
CA ALA A 140 -12.46 -0.87 -16.62
C ALA A 140 -13.91 -0.52 -16.25
N ALA A 141 -14.61 0.19 -17.14
CA ALA A 141 -16.00 0.61 -16.92
C ALA A 141 -16.96 -0.56 -16.68
N GLU A 142 -16.78 -1.68 -17.40
CA GLU A 142 -17.56 -2.91 -17.22
C GLU A 142 -17.39 -3.51 -15.81
N VAL A 143 -16.20 -3.38 -15.22
CA VAL A 143 -15.90 -3.90 -13.88
C VAL A 143 -16.52 -3.01 -12.81
N LEU A 144 -16.52 -1.70 -13.01
CA LEU A 144 -17.27 -0.76 -12.16
C LEU A 144 -18.78 -1.02 -12.21
N GLU A 145 -19.30 -1.32 -13.39
CA GLU A 145 -20.70 -1.70 -13.56
C GLU A 145 -21.01 -3.01 -12.84
N GLN A 146 -20.10 -3.99 -12.87
CA GLN A 146 -20.25 -5.19 -12.05
C GLN A 146 -20.26 -4.87 -10.54
N LEU A 147 -19.38 -3.99 -10.06
CA LEU A 147 -19.41 -3.53 -8.66
C LEU A 147 -20.73 -2.85 -8.34
N ARG A 148 -21.31 -2.08 -9.28
CA ARG A 148 -22.65 -1.48 -9.12
C ARG A 148 -23.70 -2.55 -8.91
N LEU A 149 -23.68 -3.62 -9.70
CA LEU A 149 -24.60 -4.75 -9.56
C LEU A 149 -24.46 -5.46 -8.21
N LEU A 150 -23.24 -5.61 -7.66
CA LEU A 150 -23.05 -6.18 -6.33
C LEU A 150 -23.71 -5.36 -5.21
N THR A 151 -23.85 -4.04 -5.37
CA THR A 151 -24.59 -3.21 -4.41
C THR A 151 -26.11 -3.42 -4.43
N ASN A 152 -26.63 -4.19 -5.41
CA ASN A 152 -28.03 -4.65 -5.39
C ASN A 152 -28.23 -5.86 -4.47
N LEU A 153 -27.16 -6.47 -3.95
CA LEU A 153 -27.28 -7.52 -2.95
C LEU A 153 -27.75 -6.86 -1.65
N GLU A 154 -29.06 -6.98 -1.40
CA GLU A 154 -29.73 -6.34 -0.28
C GLU A 154 -30.85 -7.21 0.29
N THR A 155 -31.20 -6.94 1.54
CA THR A 155 -32.46 -7.38 2.14
C THR A 155 -33.52 -6.29 1.92
N ASN A 156 -34.78 -6.59 2.23
CA ASN A 156 -35.86 -5.60 2.15
C ASN A 156 -35.62 -4.33 3.00
N GLU A 157 -34.72 -4.40 3.98
CA GLU A 157 -34.48 -3.32 4.95
C GLU A 157 -33.09 -2.70 4.83
N ARG A 158 -32.08 -3.43 4.32
CA ARG A 158 -30.67 -3.03 4.36
C ARG A 158 -29.84 -3.59 3.22
N LYS A 159 -28.92 -2.77 2.72
CA LYS A 159 -27.82 -3.16 1.83
C LYS A 159 -26.83 -4.09 2.54
N LEU A 160 -26.36 -5.13 1.85
CA LEU A 160 -25.47 -6.13 2.43
C LEU A 160 -23.97 -5.84 2.26
N LEU A 161 -23.62 -4.99 1.28
CA LEU A 161 -22.25 -4.66 0.92
C LEU A 161 -22.04 -3.15 0.82
N GLN A 162 -21.01 -2.65 1.49
CA GLN A 162 -20.50 -1.30 1.34
C GLN A 162 -19.23 -1.32 0.50
N ILE A 163 -19.13 -0.47 -0.52
CA ILE A 163 -17.94 -0.38 -1.37
C ILE A 163 -17.26 0.96 -1.13
N ILE A 164 -15.95 0.96 -0.89
CA ILE A 164 -15.09 2.14 -0.77
C ILE A 164 -14.13 2.14 -1.96
N LEU A 165 -14.30 3.10 -2.87
CA LEU A 165 -13.40 3.31 -4.00
C LEU A 165 -12.39 4.38 -3.65
N ILE A 166 -11.11 4.02 -3.68
CA ILE A 166 -9.99 4.91 -3.44
C ILE A 166 -9.22 5.06 -4.75
N GLY A 167 -8.97 6.30 -5.16
CA GLY A 167 -8.31 6.51 -6.44
C GLY A 167 -7.80 7.92 -6.68
N GLN A 168 -7.34 8.15 -7.90
CA GLN A 168 -6.83 9.43 -8.37
C GLN A 168 -7.98 10.31 -8.94
N PRO A 169 -7.77 11.60 -9.23
CA PRO A 169 -8.82 12.48 -9.76
C PRO A 169 -9.53 11.94 -11.01
N GLU A 170 -8.82 11.18 -11.84
CA GLU A 170 -9.29 10.51 -13.06
C GLU A 170 -10.49 9.59 -12.78
N LEU A 171 -10.58 9.00 -11.58
CA LEU A 171 -11.73 8.21 -11.16
C LEU A 171 -13.02 9.04 -11.12
N ARG A 172 -12.94 10.32 -10.72
CA ARG A 172 -14.10 11.21 -10.72
C ARG A 172 -14.56 11.53 -12.13
N GLU A 173 -13.61 11.75 -13.04
CA GLU A 173 -13.90 12.01 -14.45
C GLU A 173 -14.52 10.78 -15.12
N MET A 174 -13.99 9.59 -14.81
CA MET A 174 -14.55 8.33 -15.27
C MET A 174 -15.99 8.13 -14.77
N LEU A 175 -16.25 8.37 -13.48
CA LEU A 175 -17.60 8.27 -12.91
C LEU A 175 -18.58 9.35 -13.42
N ALA A 176 -18.09 10.43 -14.01
CA ALA A 176 -18.92 11.45 -14.63
C ALA A 176 -19.33 11.11 -16.08
N ARG A 177 -18.82 10.01 -16.65
CA ARG A 177 -19.21 9.56 -17.99
C ARG A 177 -20.67 9.07 -17.99
N PRO A 178 -21.44 9.30 -19.08
CA PRO A 178 -22.84 8.89 -19.16
C PRO A 178 -23.08 7.40 -18.87
N GLU A 179 -22.17 6.54 -19.31
CA GLU A 179 -22.24 5.08 -19.12
C GLU A 179 -22.18 4.66 -17.64
N LEU A 180 -21.59 5.50 -16.75
CA LEU A 180 -21.43 5.22 -15.32
C LEU A 180 -22.31 6.11 -14.43
N GLU A 181 -23.23 6.87 -15.01
CA GLU A 181 -24.10 7.80 -14.28
C GLU A 181 -24.91 7.08 -13.18
N GLN A 182 -25.37 5.85 -13.46
CA GLN A 182 -26.11 5.05 -12.49
C GLN A 182 -25.27 4.65 -11.26
N LEU A 183 -23.98 4.39 -11.46
CA LEU A 183 -23.07 4.11 -10.35
C LEU A 183 -22.81 5.40 -9.57
N ALA A 184 -22.56 6.51 -10.26
CA ALA A 184 -22.33 7.80 -9.64
C ALA A 184 -23.50 8.23 -8.74
N GLN A 185 -24.74 7.98 -9.13
CA GLN A 185 -25.92 8.27 -8.30
C GLN A 185 -25.96 7.44 -7.00
N ARG A 186 -25.30 6.27 -6.96
CA ARG A 186 -25.19 5.40 -5.77
C ARG A 186 -24.02 5.73 -4.86
N VAL A 187 -23.23 6.75 -5.19
CA VAL A 187 -22.14 7.24 -4.33
C VAL A 187 -22.72 8.13 -3.24
N THR A 188 -22.78 7.58 -2.02
CA THR A 188 -23.38 8.21 -0.83
C THR A 188 -22.46 9.24 -0.19
N ALA A 189 -21.14 9.08 -0.33
CA ALA A 189 -20.17 10.03 0.17
C ALA A 189 -19.01 10.21 -0.83
N ARG A 190 -18.62 11.47 -1.05
CA ARG A 190 -17.47 11.83 -1.87
C ARG A 190 -16.55 12.73 -1.05
N PHE A 191 -15.29 12.34 -0.95
CA PHE A 191 -14.25 13.20 -0.40
C PHE A 191 -13.06 13.25 -1.35
N HIS A 192 -12.55 14.45 -1.58
CA HIS A 192 -11.31 14.65 -2.31
C HIS A 192 -10.26 15.14 -1.33
N LEU A 193 -9.22 14.34 -1.09
CA LEU A 193 -8.10 14.65 -0.22
C LEU A 193 -7.13 15.58 -0.98
N PRO A 194 -7.12 16.89 -0.66
CA PRO A 194 -6.23 17.82 -1.33
C PRO A 194 -4.79 17.63 -0.85
N ALA A 195 -3.85 18.18 -1.62
CA ALA A 195 -2.49 18.37 -1.14
C ALA A 195 -2.44 19.27 0.12
N LEU A 196 -1.34 19.21 0.88
CA LEU A 196 -1.19 19.98 2.10
C LEU A 196 -1.14 21.49 1.81
N SER A 197 -1.79 22.29 2.65
CA SER A 197 -1.64 23.75 2.64
C SER A 197 -0.18 24.17 2.92
N GLU A 198 0.19 25.42 2.67
CA GLU A 198 1.53 25.93 3.05
C GLU A 198 1.79 25.74 4.56
N ALA A 199 0.77 26.04 5.39
CA ALA A 199 0.84 25.88 6.83
C ALA A 199 1.02 24.42 7.25
N ASP A 200 0.28 23.50 6.63
CA ASP A 200 0.37 22.07 6.94
C ASP A 200 1.64 21.45 6.38
N THR A 201 2.15 21.92 5.24
CA THR A 201 3.47 21.53 4.72
C THR A 201 4.56 21.85 5.74
N ALA A 202 4.50 23.04 6.35
CA ALA A 202 5.46 23.43 7.38
C ALA A 202 5.31 22.61 8.68
N LYS A 203 4.09 22.22 9.07
CA LYS A 203 3.86 21.29 10.20
C LYS A 203 4.35 19.88 9.87
N TYR A 204 4.09 19.41 8.67
CA TYR A 204 4.49 18.10 8.15
C TYR A 204 6.01 17.93 8.17
N ILE A 205 6.76 18.88 7.60
CA ILE A 205 8.24 18.86 7.60
C ILE A 205 8.78 18.80 9.03
N ARG A 206 8.22 19.62 9.94
CA ARG A 206 8.63 19.62 11.36
C ARG A 206 8.30 18.31 12.06
N HIS A 207 7.11 17.76 11.82
CA HIS A 207 6.70 16.47 12.37
C HIS A 207 7.65 15.36 11.93
N ARG A 208 7.94 15.26 10.63
CA ARG A 208 8.88 14.27 10.08
C ARG A 208 10.27 14.38 10.69
N LEU A 209 10.79 15.60 10.83
CA LEU A 209 12.06 15.84 11.52
C LEU A 209 12.00 15.39 12.98
N ALA A 210 10.96 15.77 13.73
CA ALA A 210 10.81 15.40 15.13
C ALA A 210 10.77 13.87 15.34
N VAL A 211 10.03 13.14 14.49
CA VAL A 211 9.96 11.67 14.53
C VAL A 211 11.31 11.01 14.23
N ALA A 212 12.13 11.63 13.37
CA ALA A 212 13.48 11.16 13.07
C ALA A 212 14.50 11.44 14.20
N GLY A 213 14.07 12.11 15.27
CA GLY A 213 14.88 12.59 16.38
C GLY A 213 14.79 14.12 16.48
N GLN A 214 14.82 14.67 17.69
CA GLN A 214 14.95 16.13 17.83
C GLN A 214 16.29 16.57 17.24
N ALA A 215 16.25 17.19 16.06
CA ALA A 215 17.40 17.92 15.56
C ALA A 215 17.54 19.20 16.40
N GLU A 216 18.67 19.33 17.10
CA GLU A 216 19.08 20.62 17.70
C GLU A 216 19.13 21.72 16.62
N LEU A 217 19.48 21.31 15.39
CA LEU A 217 19.50 22.14 14.20
C LEU A 217 18.12 22.18 13.53
N ARG A 218 17.69 23.36 13.09
CA ARG A 218 16.48 23.53 12.27
C ARG A 218 16.89 23.70 10.80
N PRO A 219 17.09 22.59 10.04
CA PRO A 219 17.70 22.66 8.72
C PRO A 219 16.88 23.44 7.69
N PHE A 220 15.55 23.52 7.87
CA PHE A 220 14.67 24.27 6.96
C PHE A 220 14.05 25.46 7.68
N ASP A 221 14.38 26.67 7.27
CA ASP A 221 13.78 27.90 7.79
C ASP A 221 12.37 28.16 7.20
N ARG A 222 11.74 29.29 7.57
CA ARG A 222 10.39 29.64 7.07
C ARG A 222 10.36 29.90 5.56
N ARG A 223 11.36 30.59 5.00
CA ARG A 223 11.42 30.93 3.57
C ARG A 223 11.62 29.68 2.73
N VAL A 224 12.48 28.78 3.19
CA VAL A 224 12.79 27.50 2.59
C VAL A 224 11.58 26.57 2.62
N ARG A 225 10.86 26.46 3.75
CA ARG A 225 9.61 25.66 3.82
C ARG A 225 8.53 26.20 2.88
N ARG A 226 8.39 27.52 2.77
CA ARG A 226 7.47 28.15 1.81
C ARG A 226 7.86 27.82 0.37
N ARG A 227 9.15 27.87 0.05
CA ARG A 227 9.64 27.51 -1.28
C ARG A 227 9.44 26.02 -1.60
N ILE A 228 9.69 25.14 -0.65
CA ILE A 228 9.38 23.71 -0.75
C ILE A 228 7.89 23.51 -1.05
N HIS A 229 7.00 24.19 -0.35
CA HIS A 229 5.57 24.12 -0.63
C HIS A 229 5.23 24.55 -2.06
N GLN A 230 5.77 25.67 -2.55
CA GLN A 230 5.55 26.14 -3.92
C GLN A 230 6.00 25.13 -4.98
N LEU A 231 7.19 24.56 -4.81
CA LEU A 231 7.77 23.60 -5.75
C LEU A 231 7.02 22.27 -5.76
N THR A 232 6.61 21.80 -4.59
CA THR A 232 5.94 20.50 -4.40
C THR A 232 4.42 20.57 -4.56
N ARG A 233 3.85 21.79 -4.54
CA ARG A 233 2.42 22.08 -4.44
C ARG A 233 1.76 21.39 -3.23
N GLY A 234 2.53 21.16 -2.15
CA GLY A 234 2.03 20.55 -0.92
C GLY A 234 1.85 19.02 -0.97
N VAL A 235 2.27 18.34 -2.04
CA VAL A 235 2.12 16.88 -2.16
C VAL A 235 3.15 16.16 -1.26
N PRO A 236 2.74 15.40 -0.23
CA PRO A 236 3.65 14.76 0.73
C PRO A 236 4.79 13.95 0.11
N ARG A 237 4.51 13.13 -0.91
CA ARG A 237 5.56 12.34 -1.61
C ARG A 237 6.62 13.24 -2.27
N ARG A 238 6.20 14.34 -2.89
CA ARG A 238 7.11 15.32 -3.51
C ARG A 238 7.89 16.09 -2.45
N ILE A 239 7.25 16.47 -1.35
CA ILE A 239 7.91 17.09 -0.19
C ILE A 239 9.02 16.17 0.33
N ASN A 240 8.74 14.88 0.49
CA ASN A 240 9.71 13.91 0.98
C ASN A 240 10.94 13.82 0.07
N LEU A 241 10.72 13.62 -1.23
CA LEU A 241 11.80 13.53 -2.21
C LEU A 241 12.65 14.81 -2.22
N LEU A 242 12.02 15.99 -2.27
CA LEU A 242 12.72 17.27 -2.30
C LEU A 242 13.52 17.52 -1.01
N CYS A 243 12.92 17.28 0.16
CA CYS A 243 13.58 17.49 1.44
C CYS A 243 14.73 16.52 1.67
N ASP A 244 14.59 15.25 1.28
CA ASP A 244 15.66 14.25 1.37
C ASP A 244 16.87 14.69 0.52
N ARG A 245 16.61 15.08 -0.73
CA ARG A 245 17.66 15.54 -1.64
C ARG A 245 18.30 16.85 -1.18
N ALA A 246 17.52 17.80 -0.68
CA ALA A 246 18.04 19.07 -0.17
C ALA A 246 18.91 18.89 1.09
N LEU A 247 18.57 17.96 1.99
CA LEU A 247 19.43 17.60 3.13
C LEU A 247 20.74 16.96 2.67
N LEU A 248 20.68 16.09 1.66
CA LEU A 248 21.88 15.49 1.09
C LEU A 248 22.80 16.55 0.47
N GLY A 249 22.25 17.49 -0.32
CA GLY A 249 23.01 18.58 -0.93
C GLY A 249 23.66 19.53 0.09
N ALA A 250 22.92 19.90 1.14
CA ALA A 250 23.47 20.71 2.23
C ALA A 250 24.58 19.96 2.99
N TYR A 251 24.43 18.65 3.20
CA TYR A 251 25.46 17.80 3.79
C TYR A 251 26.74 17.75 2.95
N THR A 252 26.63 17.59 1.62
CA THR A 252 27.81 17.56 0.74
C THR A 252 28.58 18.88 0.72
N GLU A 253 27.92 19.99 1.03
CA GLU A 253 28.53 21.32 1.12
C GLU A 253 28.96 21.70 2.55
N GLY A 254 28.78 20.80 3.53
CA GLY A 254 29.07 21.09 4.93
C GLY A 254 28.15 22.14 5.58
N LYS A 255 27.00 22.43 4.98
CA LYS A 255 26.04 23.43 5.48
C LYS A 255 25.07 22.82 6.48
N ARG A 256 24.96 23.43 7.67
CA ARG A 256 24.01 23.03 8.73
C ARG A 256 22.57 23.47 8.49
N THR A 257 22.34 24.31 7.48
CA THR A 257 21.02 24.79 7.06
C THR A 257 20.89 24.66 5.55
N VAL A 258 19.69 24.28 5.10
CA VAL A 258 19.33 24.22 3.69
C VAL A 258 18.93 25.63 3.25
N ASP A 259 19.66 26.21 2.28
CA ASP A 259 19.33 27.49 1.66
C ASP A 259 18.42 27.32 0.43
N LEU A 260 17.92 28.43 -0.11
CA LEU A 260 17.03 28.40 -1.29
C LEU A 260 17.73 27.79 -2.52
N ALA A 261 19.01 28.12 -2.75
CA ALA A 261 19.78 27.61 -3.90
C ALA A 261 19.94 26.08 -3.86
N THR A 262 20.11 25.51 -2.67
CA THR A 262 20.15 24.05 -2.47
C THR A 262 18.78 23.42 -2.75
N VAL A 263 17.69 24.08 -2.37
CA VAL A 263 16.33 23.60 -2.70
C VAL A 263 16.05 23.65 -4.20
N GLU A 264 16.45 24.71 -4.91
CA GLU A 264 16.27 24.77 -6.37
C GLU A 264 17.02 23.64 -7.07
N ARG A 265 18.31 23.46 -6.77
CA ARG A 265 19.11 22.38 -7.35
C ARG A 265 18.52 21.00 -7.03
N ALA A 266 18.11 20.78 -5.78
CA ALA A 266 17.45 19.54 -5.41
C ALA A 266 16.12 19.33 -6.15
N ALA A 267 15.39 20.41 -6.46
CA ALA A 267 14.15 20.34 -7.23
C ALA A 267 14.41 20.03 -8.70
N GLU A 268 15.46 20.59 -9.30
CA GLU A 268 15.89 20.27 -10.67
C GLU A 268 16.25 18.79 -10.81
N GLU A 269 17.00 18.25 -9.85
CA GLU A 269 17.38 16.84 -9.83
C GLU A 269 16.20 15.89 -9.60
N VAL A 270 15.27 16.25 -8.70
CA VAL A 270 14.17 15.37 -8.30
C VAL A 270 12.97 15.45 -9.24
N PHE A 271 12.66 16.62 -9.77
CA PHE A 271 11.47 16.86 -10.60
C PHE A 271 11.78 16.97 -12.08
N TYR A 272 13.02 16.67 -12.51
CA TYR A 272 13.54 16.62 -13.88
C TYR A 272 12.59 17.21 -14.93
N LYS A 273 12.91 18.42 -15.40
CA LYS A 273 12.28 18.98 -16.60
C LYS A 273 12.60 18.05 -17.77
N ASN A 274 11.58 17.56 -18.46
CA ASN A 274 11.76 16.99 -19.79
C ASN A 274 12.31 18.09 -20.71
N GLU A 275 13.42 17.75 -21.37
CA GLU A 275 14.13 18.45 -22.46
C GLU A 275 14.94 19.73 -22.13
N PRO A 276 16.12 19.90 -22.75
CA PRO A 276 16.79 21.20 -22.83
C PRO A 276 15.90 22.16 -23.61
N GLU A 277 15.56 23.29 -22.99
CA GLU A 277 14.90 24.41 -23.66
C GLU A 277 15.78 24.80 -24.86
N PRO A 278 15.27 24.76 -26.12
CA PRO A 278 16.04 25.25 -27.25
C PRO A 278 16.42 26.71 -26.97
N PRO A 279 17.62 27.16 -27.38
CA PRO A 279 18.05 28.53 -27.12
C PRO A 279 16.97 29.50 -27.63
N PRO A 280 16.68 30.59 -26.89
CA PRO A 280 15.65 31.53 -27.31
C PRO A 280 15.98 32.02 -28.72
N LEU A 281 15.08 31.74 -29.66
CA LEU A 281 15.17 32.30 -31.01
C LEU A 281 15.24 33.83 -30.88
N PRO A 282 16.14 34.50 -31.62
CA PRO A 282 16.25 35.95 -31.55
C PRO A 282 14.90 36.58 -31.91
N ALA A 283 14.38 37.41 -31.00
CA ALA A 283 13.11 38.10 -31.21
C ALA A 283 13.15 38.89 -32.53
N PRO A 284 12.15 38.75 -33.42
CA PRO A 284 12.09 39.58 -34.61
C PRO A 284 11.89 41.03 -34.17
N ARG A 285 12.71 41.93 -34.72
CA ARG A 285 12.60 43.38 -34.55
C ARG A 285 11.16 43.82 -34.92
N ARG A 286 10.29 43.98 -33.92
CA ARG A 286 8.90 44.48 -34.03
C ARG A 286 8.83 45.99 -34.35
N GLY A 287 9.79 46.50 -35.12
CA GLY A 287 9.90 47.91 -35.47
C GLY A 287 9.41 48.28 -36.88
N LEU A 288 8.98 47.34 -37.73
CA LEU A 288 8.70 47.66 -39.13
C LEU A 288 7.38 47.13 -39.74
N LEU A 289 6.46 46.55 -38.95
CA LEU A 289 5.18 46.04 -39.48
C LEU A 289 3.96 46.59 -38.72
N LEU A 290 4.00 47.87 -38.33
CA LEU A 290 2.83 48.63 -37.85
C LEU A 290 2.18 49.49 -38.95
N GLY A 291 2.48 49.22 -40.23
CA GLY A 291 1.95 49.99 -41.38
C GLY A 291 0.83 49.35 -42.20
N ALA A 292 0.56 48.04 -42.08
CA ALA A 292 -0.31 47.34 -43.05
C ALA A 292 -1.55 46.63 -42.46
N GLY A 293 -1.70 46.55 -41.14
CA GLY A 293 -2.78 45.80 -40.48
C GLY A 293 -4.06 46.58 -40.18
N VAL A 294 -4.07 47.91 -40.37
CA VAL A 294 -5.21 48.77 -39.99
C VAL A 294 -6.33 48.79 -41.05
N LEU A 295 -6.07 48.32 -42.27
CA LEU A 295 -7.08 48.30 -43.35
C LEU A 295 -7.90 47.00 -43.44
N GLY A 296 -7.47 45.90 -42.81
CA GLY A 296 -8.17 44.60 -42.89
C GLY A 296 -9.27 44.37 -41.83
N GLY A 297 -9.21 45.08 -40.70
CA GLY A 297 -10.11 44.88 -39.57
C GLY A 297 -11.51 45.49 -39.72
N ALA A 298 -11.66 46.49 -40.60
CA ALA A 298 -12.93 47.18 -40.82
C ALA A 298 -13.94 46.39 -41.69
N LEU A 299 -13.49 45.36 -42.41
CA LEU A 299 -14.34 44.58 -43.33
C LEU A 299 -14.97 43.32 -42.70
N LEU A 300 -14.47 42.85 -41.55
CA LEU A 300 -14.98 41.62 -40.92
C LEU A 300 -15.97 41.86 -39.76
N PHE A 301 -16.10 43.08 -39.27
CA PHE A 301 -17.07 43.42 -38.22
C PHE A 301 -18.50 43.63 -38.75
N GLY A 302 -18.67 43.85 -40.06
CA GLY A 302 -19.98 44.01 -40.70
C GLY A 302 -20.73 42.71 -41.00
N ALA A 303 -20.05 41.56 -41.01
CA ALA A 303 -20.68 40.26 -41.37
C ALA A 303 -21.22 39.48 -40.16
N ALA A 304 -20.83 39.84 -38.93
CA ALA A 304 -21.21 39.11 -37.71
C ALA A 304 -22.54 39.59 -37.08
N THR A 305 -23.04 40.77 -37.45
CA THR A 305 -24.29 41.33 -36.91
C THR A 305 -25.55 40.87 -37.64
N TRP A 306 -25.42 40.14 -38.75
CA TRP A 306 -26.56 39.65 -39.54
C TRP A 306 -26.98 38.20 -39.21
N LEU A 307 -26.12 37.41 -38.57
CA LEU A 307 -26.43 36.01 -38.22
C LEU A 307 -27.03 35.82 -36.81
N TRP A 308 -27.17 36.88 -36.02
CA TRP A 308 -27.65 36.84 -34.64
C TRP A 308 -29.03 37.49 -34.43
N SER A 309 -29.79 37.71 -35.51
CA SER A 309 -31.16 38.26 -35.50
C SER A 309 -32.25 37.26 -35.91
N GLY A 310 -31.92 35.95 -35.94
CA GLY A 310 -32.74 34.96 -36.67
C GLY A 310 -33.42 33.83 -35.90
N ARG A 311 -33.40 33.74 -34.56
CA ARG A 311 -34.16 32.68 -33.84
C ARG A 311 -34.85 33.16 -32.58
N ALA A 312 -36.18 33.23 -32.70
CA ALA A 312 -37.16 33.57 -31.69
C ALA A 312 -37.28 32.50 -30.58
N ALA A 313 -37.56 32.98 -29.38
CA ALA A 313 -37.80 32.21 -28.17
C ALA A 313 -39.21 31.61 -28.11
N ALA A 314 -39.32 30.37 -27.62
CA ALA A 314 -40.60 29.73 -27.24
C ALA A 314 -40.88 29.93 -25.73
N PRO A 315 -42.16 30.01 -25.30
CA PRO A 315 -42.53 30.43 -23.94
C PRO A 315 -42.46 29.28 -22.91
N ARG A 316 -42.11 29.62 -21.67
CA ARG A 316 -42.14 28.78 -20.46
C ARG A 316 -43.56 28.67 -19.90
N PRO A 317 -43.98 27.53 -19.31
CA PRO A 317 -45.10 27.49 -18.38
C PRO A 317 -44.66 27.84 -16.95
N ALA A 318 -45.56 28.51 -16.22
CA ALA A 318 -45.39 28.99 -14.85
C ALA A 318 -45.51 27.86 -13.80
N PRO A 319 -44.90 27.99 -12.61
CA PRO A 319 -45.12 27.05 -11.52
C PRO A 319 -46.38 27.42 -10.73
N VAL A 320 -47.21 26.41 -10.48
CA VAL A 320 -48.36 26.47 -9.57
C VAL A 320 -47.85 26.31 -8.14
N VAL A 321 -48.23 27.24 -7.28
CA VAL A 321 -47.96 27.22 -5.84
C VAL A 321 -48.99 26.31 -5.17
N HIS A 322 -48.56 25.19 -4.59
CA HIS A 322 -49.35 24.48 -3.59
C HIS A 322 -48.72 24.66 -2.21
N ALA A 323 -49.45 25.39 -1.36
CA ALA A 323 -49.23 25.45 0.07
C ALA A 323 -49.94 24.26 0.74
N VAL A 324 -49.20 23.49 1.53
CA VAL A 324 -49.71 22.53 2.52
C VAL A 324 -48.73 22.63 3.70
N ALA A 325 -49.02 23.43 4.73
CA ALA A 325 -49.86 23.13 5.89
C ALA A 325 -49.30 22.02 6.81
N ALA A 326 -48.78 22.49 7.94
CA ALA A 326 -48.84 21.94 9.30
C ALA A 326 -48.42 20.48 9.57
N ALA A 327 -47.38 20.39 10.41
CA ALA A 327 -47.04 19.22 11.21
C ALA A 327 -48.12 18.87 12.26
N PRO A 328 -48.16 17.61 12.71
CA PRO A 328 -48.50 17.26 14.09
C PRO A 328 -47.28 16.70 14.86
N PRO A 329 -47.19 16.88 16.19
CA PRO A 329 -46.18 16.25 17.03
C PRO A 329 -46.68 14.89 17.56
N VAL A 330 -45.85 14.25 18.42
CA VAL A 330 -46.12 13.13 19.37
C VAL A 330 -45.29 11.86 19.04
N PRO A 331 -44.74 11.11 20.02
CA PRO A 331 -43.99 11.51 21.22
C PRO A 331 -42.67 10.71 21.40
N ALA A 332 -41.89 11.10 22.41
CA ALA A 332 -40.73 10.39 22.89
C ALA A 332 -41.09 9.09 23.64
N SER A 333 -40.38 8.00 23.33
CA SER A 333 -40.18 6.89 24.26
C SER A 333 -38.80 6.27 24.01
N ALA A 334 -37.85 6.62 24.88
CA ALA A 334 -36.57 5.94 25.00
C ALA A 334 -36.71 4.78 26.02
N PRO A 335 -36.13 3.61 25.76
CA PRO A 335 -35.69 2.72 26.81
C PRO A 335 -34.19 2.89 27.06
N ALA A 336 -33.83 2.97 28.33
CA ALA A 336 -32.46 3.00 28.85
C ALA A 336 -31.65 1.74 28.45
N PRO A 337 -30.31 1.84 28.40
CA PRO A 337 -29.45 0.72 28.02
C PRO A 337 -29.38 -0.34 29.13
N ALA A 338 -29.63 -1.60 28.77
CA ALA A 338 -29.36 -2.74 29.62
C ALA A 338 -27.84 -2.91 29.84
N ARG A 339 -27.48 -3.13 31.10
CA ARG A 339 -26.13 -3.43 31.61
C ARG A 339 -25.46 -4.55 30.78
N ALA A 340 -24.23 -4.28 30.36
CA ALA A 340 -23.29 -5.31 29.91
C ALA A 340 -22.88 -6.20 31.11
N PRO A 341 -22.85 -7.54 30.97
CA PRO A 341 -22.20 -8.39 31.96
C PRO A 341 -20.67 -8.22 31.90
N SER A 342 -20.11 -8.16 33.10
CA SER A 342 -18.71 -8.00 33.44
C SER A 342 -17.77 -9.00 32.75
N ALA A 343 -16.55 -8.54 32.49
CA ALA A 343 -15.43 -9.29 31.96
C ALA A 343 -15.06 -10.48 32.88
N ALA A 344 -15.12 -11.67 32.31
CA ALA A 344 -14.38 -12.82 32.83
C ALA A 344 -13.11 -12.99 31.98
N ALA A 345 -11.97 -12.81 32.62
CA ALA A 345 -10.64 -12.94 32.04
C ALA A 345 -10.39 -14.37 31.55
N VAL A 346 -10.15 -14.54 30.25
CA VAL A 346 -9.56 -15.76 29.69
C VAL A 346 -8.07 -15.71 29.98
N LYS A 347 -7.60 -16.53 30.92
CA LYS A 347 -6.17 -16.79 31.14
C LYS A 347 -5.60 -17.46 29.89
N THR A 348 -4.85 -16.74 29.08
CA THR A 348 -4.06 -17.32 27.99
C THR A 348 -2.86 -18.05 28.60
N GLY A 349 -2.95 -19.38 28.69
CA GLY A 349 -1.82 -20.24 29.04
C GLY A 349 -0.79 -20.26 27.90
N ILE A 350 0.06 -19.24 27.85
CA ILE A 350 1.23 -19.19 26.97
C ILE A 350 2.44 -19.54 27.84
N GLY A 351 3.20 -20.58 27.47
CA GLY A 351 4.49 -20.87 28.12
C GLY A 351 5.44 -19.66 27.99
N SER A 352 6.27 -19.37 28.98
CA SER A 352 7.06 -18.13 29.01
C SER A 352 8.09 -18.07 27.85
N PRO A 353 7.93 -17.19 26.85
CA PRO A 353 8.92 -17.01 25.79
C PRO A 353 10.27 -16.50 26.33
N THR A 354 11.38 -16.82 25.66
CA THR A 354 12.71 -16.32 26.09
C THR A 354 12.80 -14.82 25.89
N ARG A 355 13.39 -14.12 26.85
CA ARG A 355 13.65 -12.67 26.76
C ARG A 355 15.06 -12.37 26.25
N VAL A 356 15.85 -13.40 25.96
CA VAL A 356 17.22 -13.28 25.44
C VAL A 356 17.22 -13.71 23.97
N GLU A 357 17.57 -12.79 23.10
CA GLU A 357 17.55 -13.00 21.63
C GLU A 357 18.50 -14.12 21.19
N ASP A 358 19.67 -14.24 21.84
CA ASP A 358 20.70 -15.22 21.51
C ASP A 358 20.23 -16.66 21.70
N ASP A 359 19.30 -16.91 22.64
CA ASP A 359 18.69 -18.23 22.82
C ASP A 359 17.85 -18.62 21.60
N ALA A 360 17.10 -17.66 21.04
CA ALA A 360 16.27 -17.90 19.87
C ALA A 360 17.13 -18.16 18.62
N TRP A 361 18.27 -17.47 18.50
CA TRP A 361 19.25 -17.75 17.45
C TRP A 361 19.91 -19.12 17.58
N ARG A 362 20.31 -19.54 18.78
CA ARG A 362 20.81 -20.91 19.01
C ARG A 362 19.77 -21.97 18.66
N ALA A 363 18.51 -21.75 19.04
CA ALA A 363 17.40 -22.64 18.70
C ALA A 363 17.14 -22.71 17.18
N LEU A 364 17.28 -21.58 16.48
CA LEU A 364 17.21 -21.55 15.01
C LEU A 364 18.42 -22.25 14.37
N GLY A 365 19.64 -22.04 14.89
CA GLY A 365 20.87 -22.70 14.43
C GLY A 365 20.75 -24.22 14.47
N ALA A 366 20.18 -24.78 15.54
CA ALA A 366 19.90 -26.22 15.64
C ALA A 366 18.99 -26.73 14.51
N ALA A 367 17.96 -25.98 14.10
CA ALA A 367 17.09 -26.34 12.97
C ALA A 367 17.84 -26.31 11.62
N TRP A 368 18.89 -25.50 11.53
CA TRP A 368 19.76 -25.36 10.35
C TRP A 368 21.02 -26.25 10.43
N LYS A 369 21.17 -27.08 11.48
CA LYS A 369 22.37 -27.88 11.78
C LYS A 369 23.65 -27.03 11.82
N ALA A 370 23.54 -25.80 12.31
CA ALA A 370 24.65 -24.85 12.46
C ALA A 370 24.82 -24.47 13.94
N ASP A 371 26.07 -24.47 14.42
CA ASP A 371 26.36 -24.01 15.77
C ASP A 371 26.48 -22.49 15.78
N LEU A 372 25.51 -21.83 16.42
CA LEU A 372 25.45 -20.37 16.53
C LEU A 372 25.78 -19.91 17.96
N ALA A 373 26.68 -20.62 18.65
CA ALA A 373 27.16 -20.22 19.96
C ALA A 373 28.01 -18.93 19.90
N GLY A 374 27.64 -17.92 20.69
CA GLY A 374 28.40 -16.67 20.85
C GLY A 374 27.51 -15.42 20.89
N ASN A 375 28.14 -14.26 21.08
CA ASN A 375 27.45 -12.96 21.16
C ASN A 375 27.02 -12.39 19.79
N ASP A 376 27.42 -13.02 18.68
CA ASP A 376 27.01 -12.63 17.32
C ASP A 376 26.68 -13.88 16.48
N ALA A 377 25.42 -14.31 16.56
CA ALA A 377 24.90 -15.44 15.81
C ALA A 377 25.04 -15.27 14.28
N CYS A 378 25.03 -14.03 13.78
CA CYS A 378 25.12 -13.76 12.33
C CYS A 378 26.57 -13.81 11.82
N ALA A 379 27.55 -13.54 12.67
CA ALA A 379 28.95 -13.85 12.38
C ALA A 379 29.20 -15.36 12.36
N ALA A 380 28.68 -16.10 13.36
CA ALA A 380 28.78 -17.56 13.40
C ALA A 380 28.11 -18.22 12.19
N ALA A 381 26.91 -17.76 11.80
CA ALA A 381 26.19 -18.27 10.64
C ALA A 381 27.01 -18.24 9.34
N ARG A 382 27.81 -17.18 9.14
CA ARG A 382 28.66 -17.02 7.95
C ARG A 382 29.75 -18.09 7.83
N GLN A 383 30.21 -18.65 8.95
CA GLN A 383 31.18 -19.76 8.94
C GLN A 383 30.57 -21.07 8.43
N HIS A 384 29.24 -21.17 8.45
CA HIS A 384 28.47 -22.31 7.96
C HIS A 384 27.77 -22.03 6.62
N GLU A 385 28.24 -21.03 5.86
CA GLU A 385 27.66 -20.61 4.57
C GLU A 385 26.19 -20.14 4.68
N LEU A 386 25.78 -19.71 5.87
CA LEU A 386 24.46 -19.15 6.14
C LEU A 386 24.54 -17.63 6.31
N GLN A 387 23.46 -16.93 5.97
CA GLN A 387 23.33 -15.51 6.22
C GLN A 387 22.03 -15.21 6.95
N CYS A 388 22.12 -14.32 7.94
CA CYS A 388 20.94 -13.81 8.61
C CYS A 388 20.12 -12.93 7.67
N PHE A 389 18.80 -13.10 7.72
CA PHE A 389 17.83 -12.24 7.06
C PHE A 389 16.83 -11.75 8.10
N ARG A 390 16.73 -10.44 8.30
CA ARG A 390 15.80 -9.81 9.24
C ARG A 390 14.99 -8.74 8.53
N ARG A 391 13.67 -8.78 8.68
CA ARG A 391 12.75 -7.80 8.09
C ARG A 391 11.41 -7.81 8.82
N SER A 392 10.68 -6.69 8.76
CA SER A 392 9.24 -6.68 9.03
C SER A 392 8.47 -7.31 7.85
N ALA A 393 7.75 -8.40 8.11
CA ALA A 393 7.00 -9.19 7.15
C ALA A 393 5.63 -9.56 7.72
N ASP A 394 4.64 -9.80 6.87
CA ASP A 394 3.37 -10.43 7.27
C ASP A 394 3.47 -11.98 7.18
N LEU A 395 2.43 -12.68 7.63
CA LEU A 395 2.39 -14.15 7.58
C LEU A 395 2.43 -14.67 6.14
N THR A 396 1.95 -13.92 5.16
CA THR A 396 1.94 -14.32 3.75
C THR A 396 3.36 -14.38 3.21
N VAL A 397 4.18 -13.35 3.49
CA VAL A 397 5.61 -13.34 3.13
C VAL A 397 6.37 -14.46 3.84
N ILE A 398 6.06 -14.75 5.10
CA ILE A 398 6.69 -15.87 5.83
C ILE A 398 6.32 -17.22 5.20
N ARG A 399 5.05 -17.44 4.85
CA ARG A 399 4.62 -18.65 4.12
C ARG A 399 5.30 -18.79 2.77
N GLN A 400 5.47 -17.67 2.07
CA GLN A 400 6.16 -17.64 0.79
C GLN A 400 7.62 -18.05 0.96
N LEU A 401 8.31 -17.53 1.99
CA LEU A 401 9.69 -17.90 2.30
C LEU A 401 9.83 -19.37 2.72
N ASP A 402 8.82 -19.94 3.40
CA ASP A 402 8.74 -21.34 3.84
C ASP A 402 9.97 -21.80 4.65
N ARG A 403 10.34 -21.02 5.67
CA ARG A 403 11.52 -21.25 6.51
C ARG A 403 11.18 -21.08 7.97
N PRO A 404 11.79 -21.86 8.88
CA PRO A 404 11.71 -21.58 10.29
C PRO A 404 12.44 -20.28 10.60
N GLY A 405 11.89 -19.50 11.52
CA GLY A 405 12.47 -18.21 11.87
C GLY A 405 11.99 -17.69 13.21
N ILE A 406 12.72 -16.73 13.74
CA ILE A 406 12.45 -16.09 15.01
C ILE A 406 11.38 -15.02 14.78
N VAL A 407 10.34 -15.05 15.60
CA VAL A 407 9.32 -14.00 15.69
C VAL A 407 9.48 -13.25 17.01
N THR A 408 9.41 -11.91 16.96
CA THR A 408 9.37 -11.06 18.15
C THR A 408 7.93 -10.89 18.62
N LEU A 409 7.60 -11.49 19.75
CA LEU A 409 6.31 -11.36 20.43
C LEU A 409 6.40 -10.24 21.47
N HIS A 410 5.28 -9.55 21.72
CA HIS A 410 5.17 -8.51 22.73
C HIS A 410 4.13 -8.91 23.77
N ASP A 411 4.49 -8.82 25.06
CA ASP A 411 3.56 -9.02 26.16
C ASP A 411 2.66 -7.79 26.41
N GLU A 412 1.73 -7.88 27.35
CA GLU A 412 0.81 -6.77 27.71
C GLU A 412 1.54 -5.52 28.22
N SER A 413 2.80 -5.66 28.66
CA SER A 413 3.66 -4.56 29.10
C SER A 413 4.60 -4.06 27.99
N ASP A 414 4.38 -4.49 26.75
CA ASP A 414 5.18 -4.18 25.57
C ASP A 414 6.65 -4.62 25.65
N LYS A 415 6.96 -5.65 26.45
CA LYS A 415 8.32 -6.20 26.50
C LYS A 415 8.51 -7.24 25.39
N PRO A 416 9.62 -7.19 24.63
CA PRO A 416 9.89 -8.17 23.59
C PRO A 416 10.22 -9.52 24.20
N ALA A 417 9.71 -10.57 23.56
CA ALA A 417 10.05 -11.95 23.83
C ALA A 417 10.16 -12.72 22.51
N TYR A 418 11.08 -13.67 22.43
CA TYR A 418 11.43 -14.33 21.19
C TYR A 418 10.90 -15.76 21.18
N ALA A 419 10.33 -16.17 20.06
CA ALA A 419 9.89 -17.55 19.83
C ALA A 419 10.33 -18.00 18.45
N LEU A 420 10.61 -19.30 18.30
CA LEU A 420 10.94 -19.89 17.01
C LEU A 420 9.64 -20.37 16.34
N LEU A 421 9.30 -19.79 15.21
CA LEU A 421 8.25 -20.29 14.33
C LEU A 421 8.79 -21.51 13.58
N THR A 422 8.23 -22.68 13.87
CA THR A 422 8.61 -23.97 13.25
C THR A 422 7.54 -24.51 12.31
N GLY A 423 6.30 -24.03 12.43
CA GLY A 423 5.19 -24.41 11.56
C GLY A 423 4.22 -23.28 11.33
N LEU A 424 3.69 -23.19 10.11
CA LEU A 424 2.71 -22.16 9.73
C LEU A 424 1.69 -22.77 8.78
N GLY A 425 0.52 -23.10 9.31
CA GLY A 425 -0.62 -23.61 8.55
C GLY A 425 -1.73 -22.57 8.40
N GLU A 426 -2.88 -23.00 7.85
CA GLU A 426 -3.98 -22.09 7.48
C GLU A 426 -4.58 -21.29 8.65
N ARG A 427 -4.72 -21.92 9.80
CA ARG A 427 -5.39 -21.34 10.98
C ARG A 427 -4.50 -21.23 12.21
N HIS A 428 -3.32 -21.85 12.18
CA HIS A 428 -2.46 -21.98 13.34
C HIS A 428 -0.98 -21.84 12.96
N ALA A 429 -0.21 -21.29 13.89
CA ALA A 429 1.25 -21.31 13.89
C ALA A 429 1.73 -22.24 15.02
N VAL A 430 2.90 -22.84 14.82
CA VAL A 430 3.61 -23.62 15.85
C VAL A 430 4.81 -22.79 16.27
N LEU A 431 4.80 -22.37 17.53
CA LEU A 431 5.87 -21.60 18.14
C LEU A 431 6.61 -22.50 19.13
N ARG A 432 7.93 -22.55 19.02
CA ARG A 432 8.80 -23.21 19.98
C ARG A 432 9.47 -22.18 20.88
N MET A 433 9.33 -22.37 22.18
CA MET A 433 9.87 -21.51 23.24
C MET A 433 10.66 -22.41 24.20
N GLY A 434 12.00 -22.42 24.07
CA GLY A 434 12.84 -23.42 24.71
C GLY A 434 12.51 -24.83 24.19
N ASP A 435 12.22 -25.76 25.10
CA ASP A 435 11.86 -27.14 24.77
C ASP A 435 10.35 -27.34 24.54
N VAL A 436 9.53 -26.32 24.78
CA VAL A 436 8.09 -26.41 24.64
C VAL A 436 7.66 -25.91 23.26
N SER A 437 6.96 -26.75 22.51
CA SER A 437 6.29 -26.36 21.26
C SER A 437 4.81 -26.14 21.54
N GLN A 438 4.30 -24.95 21.21
CA GLN A 438 2.92 -24.58 21.43
C GLN A 438 2.25 -24.19 20.12
N ARG A 439 1.06 -24.73 19.90
CA ARG A 439 0.18 -24.34 18.80
C ARG A 439 -0.63 -23.11 19.19
N ILE A 440 -0.56 -22.05 18.40
CA ILE A 440 -1.31 -20.81 18.59
C ILE A 440 -2.15 -20.52 17.35
N SER A 441 -3.37 -20.01 17.53
CA SER A 441 -4.16 -19.55 16.38
C SER A 441 -3.53 -18.31 15.76
N LEU A 442 -3.68 -18.12 14.44
CA LEU A 442 -3.14 -16.93 13.77
C LEU A 442 -3.75 -15.63 14.32
N VAL A 443 -5.01 -15.68 14.78
CA VAL A 443 -5.69 -14.56 15.45
C VAL A 443 -5.01 -14.20 16.77
N SER A 444 -4.62 -15.19 17.58
CA SER A 444 -3.91 -14.94 18.83
C SER A 444 -2.48 -14.48 18.58
N LEU A 445 -1.79 -15.04 17.58
CA LEU A 445 -0.46 -14.60 17.16
C LEU A 445 -0.48 -13.13 16.71
N ALA A 446 -1.46 -12.74 15.89
CA ALA A 446 -1.59 -11.37 15.38
C ALA A 446 -1.81 -10.30 16.47
N LYS A 447 -2.25 -10.69 17.67
CA LYS A 447 -2.38 -9.76 18.82
C LYS A 447 -1.04 -9.41 19.46
N ILE A 448 -0.08 -10.33 19.41
CA ILE A 448 1.19 -10.24 20.14
C ILE A 448 2.40 -10.09 19.21
N TRP A 449 2.26 -10.41 17.92
CA TRP A 449 3.33 -10.30 16.93
C TRP A 449 3.14 -9.07 16.03
N ARG A 450 4.19 -8.26 15.87
CA ARG A 450 4.17 -6.98 15.13
C ARG A 450 4.76 -7.04 13.72
N GLY A 451 5.03 -8.25 13.23
CA GLY A 451 5.63 -8.45 11.91
C GLY A 451 7.14 -8.62 11.92
N GLU A 452 7.82 -8.49 13.07
CA GLU A 452 9.27 -8.71 13.14
C GLU A 452 9.61 -10.19 12.96
N TYR A 453 10.39 -10.49 11.92
CA TYR A 453 10.80 -11.84 11.56
C TYR A 453 12.28 -11.88 11.21
N ALA A 454 12.97 -12.92 11.69
CA ALA A 454 14.35 -13.20 11.34
C ALA A 454 14.55 -14.68 11.00
N THR A 455 15.29 -14.98 9.94
CA THR A 455 15.60 -16.35 9.51
C THR A 455 17.06 -16.45 9.05
N LEU A 456 17.51 -17.67 8.82
CA LEU A 456 18.73 -17.98 8.07
C LEU A 456 18.37 -18.40 6.65
N TRP A 457 19.35 -18.37 5.75
CA TRP A 457 19.28 -18.93 4.41
C TRP A 457 20.67 -19.27 3.89
N ARG A 458 20.78 -20.26 2.99
CA ARG A 458 22.06 -20.63 2.36
C ARG A 458 22.41 -19.66 1.25
N VAL A 459 23.60 -19.09 1.36
CA VAL A 459 24.09 -18.11 0.39
C VAL A 459 24.67 -18.83 -0.82
N PRO A 460 24.30 -18.47 -2.06
CA PRO A 460 24.89 -19.09 -3.24
C PRO A 460 26.37 -18.71 -3.40
N PRO A 461 27.18 -19.55 -4.05
CA PRO A 461 28.61 -19.31 -4.21
C PRO A 461 28.90 -17.94 -4.85
N GLY A 462 29.78 -17.15 -4.25
CA GLY A 462 30.23 -15.87 -4.79
C GLY A 462 29.25 -14.69 -4.63
N PHE A 463 28.21 -14.81 -3.80
CA PHE A 463 27.29 -13.71 -3.52
C PHE A 463 27.92 -12.61 -2.65
N THR A 464 27.85 -11.36 -3.11
CA THR A 464 28.38 -10.17 -2.42
C THR A 464 27.30 -9.10 -2.16
N ASN A 465 26.03 -9.51 -2.03
CA ASN A 465 24.84 -8.65 -1.91
C ASN A 465 24.46 -7.81 -3.14
N ARG A 466 25.25 -7.85 -4.22
CA ARG A 466 24.96 -7.15 -5.47
C ARG A 466 25.34 -8.01 -6.67
N VAL A 467 24.53 -7.93 -7.73
CA VAL A 467 24.83 -8.53 -9.03
C VAL A 467 24.87 -7.42 -10.07
N ASP A 468 26.00 -7.27 -10.73
CA ASP A 468 26.24 -6.21 -11.70
C ASP A 468 26.05 -6.70 -13.14
N LYS A 469 25.60 -5.79 -14.00
CA LYS A 469 25.46 -6.07 -15.42
C LYS A 469 26.84 -6.40 -16.03
N GLY A 470 26.92 -7.51 -16.75
CA GLY A 470 28.17 -8.03 -17.32
C GLY A 470 29.02 -8.86 -16.35
N GLN A 471 28.59 -9.03 -15.09
CA GLN A 471 29.27 -9.91 -14.14
C GLN A 471 29.26 -11.36 -14.64
N LYS A 472 30.36 -12.07 -14.35
CA LYS A 472 30.55 -13.50 -14.60
C LYS A 472 31.01 -14.18 -13.32
N GLY A 473 30.91 -15.50 -13.26
CA GLY A 473 31.43 -16.33 -12.17
C GLY A 473 30.36 -17.19 -11.50
N ALA A 474 30.76 -17.87 -10.43
CA ALA A 474 29.99 -18.94 -9.80
C ALA A 474 28.54 -18.53 -9.43
N LEU A 475 28.32 -17.28 -8.99
CA LEU A 475 26.99 -16.77 -8.67
C LEU A 475 26.08 -16.70 -9.91
N VAL A 476 26.62 -16.22 -11.03
CA VAL A 476 25.86 -16.02 -12.27
C VAL A 476 25.55 -17.36 -12.93
N ASP A 477 26.52 -18.29 -12.89
CA ASP A 477 26.31 -19.68 -13.32
C ASP A 477 25.24 -20.36 -12.46
N TRP A 478 25.35 -20.26 -11.13
CA TRP A 478 24.36 -20.80 -10.19
C TRP A 478 22.97 -20.22 -10.44
N LEU A 479 22.86 -18.90 -10.64
CA LEU A 479 21.61 -18.21 -10.93
C LEU A 479 20.99 -18.70 -12.24
N ALA A 480 21.78 -18.80 -13.31
CA ALA A 480 21.32 -19.21 -14.63
C ALA A 480 20.85 -20.68 -14.66
N THR A 481 21.56 -21.57 -13.96
CA THR A 481 21.17 -22.97 -13.75
C THR A 481 19.91 -23.09 -12.90
N GLY A 482 19.82 -22.34 -11.79
CA GLY A 482 18.64 -22.33 -10.93
C GLY A 482 17.38 -21.88 -11.68
N LEU A 483 17.49 -20.81 -12.48
CA LEU A 483 16.38 -20.30 -13.29
C LEU A 483 15.96 -21.28 -14.40
N ALA A 484 16.92 -21.97 -15.03
CA ALA A 484 16.62 -23.01 -16.01
C ALA A 484 15.84 -24.16 -15.36
N LYS A 485 16.30 -24.64 -14.20
CA LYS A 485 15.59 -25.68 -13.43
C LYS A 485 14.18 -25.23 -13.02
N ALA A 486 14.02 -23.97 -12.60
CA ALA A 486 12.72 -23.41 -12.25
C ALA A 486 11.74 -23.33 -13.44
N GLY A 487 12.27 -23.11 -14.65
CA GLY A 487 11.49 -23.09 -15.90
C GLY A 487 11.31 -24.44 -16.57
N GLY A 488 11.89 -25.53 -16.03
CA GLY A 488 11.89 -26.84 -16.69
C GLY A 488 12.80 -26.91 -17.93
N GLU A 489 13.79 -26.02 -18.04
CA GLU A 489 14.73 -25.91 -19.14
C GLU A 489 16.06 -26.63 -18.83
N ALA A 490 16.79 -27.03 -19.87
CA ALA A 490 18.16 -27.53 -19.72
C ALA A 490 19.10 -26.42 -19.18
N PRO A 491 20.08 -26.75 -18.33
CA PRO A 491 21.01 -25.77 -17.79
C PRO A 491 21.83 -25.11 -18.91
N PRO A 492 22.02 -23.79 -18.88
CA PRO A 492 22.81 -23.09 -19.90
C PRO A 492 24.29 -23.46 -19.80
N ALA A 493 25.03 -23.28 -20.91
CA ALA A 493 26.47 -23.49 -20.94
C ALA A 493 27.20 -22.45 -20.05
N SER A 494 28.13 -22.91 -19.21
CA SER A 494 29.01 -22.04 -18.42
C SER A 494 30.23 -21.61 -19.25
N PRO A 495 30.77 -20.38 -19.06
CA PRO A 495 30.35 -19.36 -18.09
C PRO A 495 29.20 -18.49 -18.61
N SER A 496 28.15 -18.35 -17.79
CA SER A 496 27.05 -17.43 -17.98
C SER A 496 27.46 -15.99 -17.67
N VAL A 497 26.77 -15.04 -18.29
CA VAL A 497 26.97 -13.59 -18.08
C VAL A 497 25.66 -12.98 -17.62
N PHE A 498 25.72 -12.07 -16.65
CA PHE A 498 24.54 -11.32 -16.22
C PHE A 498 24.21 -10.21 -17.23
N ASP A 499 23.62 -10.62 -18.35
CA ASP A 499 23.18 -9.74 -19.43
C ASP A 499 21.68 -9.39 -19.33
N ASN A 500 21.17 -8.63 -20.29
CA ASN A 500 19.75 -8.25 -20.34
C ASN A 500 18.82 -9.47 -20.43
N ARG A 501 19.27 -10.58 -21.03
CA ARG A 501 18.47 -11.79 -21.19
C ARG A 501 18.33 -12.51 -19.85
N LEU A 502 19.43 -12.68 -19.13
CA LEU A 502 19.40 -13.28 -17.79
C LEU A 502 18.64 -12.38 -16.81
N GLN A 503 18.80 -11.06 -16.90
CA GLN A 503 18.02 -10.10 -16.10
C GLN A 503 16.51 -10.23 -16.37
N ALA A 504 16.09 -10.36 -17.63
CA ALA A 504 14.69 -10.59 -17.98
C ALA A 504 14.15 -11.92 -17.43
N ARG A 505 14.96 -12.99 -17.45
CA ARG A 505 14.60 -14.28 -16.83
C ARG A 505 14.45 -14.15 -15.32
N VAL A 506 15.30 -13.36 -14.63
CA VAL A 506 15.13 -13.05 -13.21
C VAL A 506 13.81 -12.31 -12.98
N ALA A 507 13.48 -11.31 -13.80
CA ALA A 507 12.22 -10.56 -13.66
C ALA A 507 10.99 -11.46 -13.87
N ALA A 508 11.03 -12.36 -14.86
CA ALA A 508 9.97 -13.33 -15.11
C ALA A 508 9.81 -14.31 -13.94
N PHE A 509 10.92 -14.81 -13.38
CA PHE A 509 10.90 -15.65 -12.19
C PHE A 509 10.34 -14.90 -10.97
N GLN A 510 10.77 -13.66 -10.74
CA GLN A 510 10.24 -12.82 -9.67
C GLN A 510 8.72 -12.66 -9.80
N LEU A 511 8.21 -12.36 -11.01
CA LEU A 511 6.78 -12.25 -11.27
C LEU A 511 6.05 -13.56 -10.95
N ALA A 512 6.56 -14.70 -11.45
CA ALA A 512 5.97 -16.02 -11.22
C ALA A 512 5.96 -16.43 -9.74
N GLN A 513 6.95 -15.98 -8.97
CA GLN A 513 7.03 -16.22 -7.53
C GLN A 513 6.30 -15.17 -6.70
N GLY A 514 5.62 -14.17 -7.29
CA GLY A 514 4.93 -13.12 -6.53
C GLY A 514 5.87 -12.11 -5.85
N LEU A 515 7.07 -11.90 -6.43
CA LEU A 515 8.04 -10.89 -6.02
C LEU A 515 8.00 -9.69 -6.98
N LYS A 516 8.57 -8.56 -6.57
CA LYS A 516 8.73 -7.40 -7.45
C LYS A 516 9.64 -7.77 -8.65
N PRO A 517 9.17 -7.63 -9.90
CA PRO A 517 9.92 -8.03 -11.09
C PRO A 517 10.92 -6.95 -11.54
N ASP A 518 11.91 -6.63 -10.70
CA ASP A 518 12.95 -5.64 -11.00
C ASP A 518 14.17 -6.23 -11.75
N GLY A 519 14.19 -7.54 -11.94
CA GLY A 519 15.28 -8.26 -12.62
C GLY A 519 16.57 -8.33 -11.79
N LEU A 520 16.56 -7.82 -10.55
CA LEU A 520 17.72 -7.80 -9.67
C LEU A 520 17.63 -8.92 -8.63
N PRO A 521 18.53 -9.91 -8.66
CA PRO A 521 18.44 -11.06 -7.75
C PRO A 521 18.91 -10.67 -6.32
N GLY A 522 17.99 -10.10 -5.54
CA GLY A 522 18.20 -9.82 -4.12
C GLY A 522 17.99 -11.05 -3.22
N PRO A 523 18.21 -10.95 -1.90
CA PRO A 523 18.11 -12.08 -0.97
C PRO A 523 16.77 -12.83 -1.04
N THR A 524 15.64 -12.13 -1.16
CA THR A 524 14.33 -12.78 -1.31
C THR A 524 14.21 -13.57 -2.62
N THR A 525 14.72 -13.04 -3.74
CA THR A 525 14.73 -13.77 -5.01
C THR A 525 15.60 -15.01 -4.92
N LEU A 526 16.78 -14.91 -4.32
CA LEU A 526 17.70 -16.03 -4.16
C LEU A 526 17.13 -17.10 -3.21
N MET A 527 16.51 -16.70 -2.10
CA MET A 527 15.83 -17.63 -1.19
C MET A 527 14.68 -18.40 -1.86
N GLN A 528 13.91 -17.75 -2.75
CA GLN A 528 12.90 -18.44 -3.56
C GLN A 528 13.54 -19.38 -4.57
N LEU A 529 14.64 -18.94 -5.18
CA LEU A 529 15.37 -19.78 -6.12
C LEU A 529 15.97 -21.01 -5.45
N ASN A 530 16.52 -20.91 -4.23
CA ASN A 530 16.98 -22.06 -3.44
C ASN A 530 15.88 -23.12 -3.30
N ARG A 531 14.66 -22.66 -2.96
CA ARG A 531 13.50 -23.54 -2.78
C ARG A 531 13.14 -24.27 -4.07
N VAL A 532 13.04 -23.56 -5.19
CA VAL A 532 12.69 -24.17 -6.50
C VAL A 532 13.84 -25.03 -7.04
N ALA A 533 15.08 -24.64 -6.80
CA ALA A 533 16.27 -25.40 -7.16
C ALA A 533 16.45 -26.64 -6.28
N GLY A 534 15.69 -26.80 -5.20
CA GLY A 534 15.75 -27.95 -4.30
C GLY A 534 17.00 -27.97 -3.42
N VAL A 535 17.50 -26.79 -3.01
CA VAL A 535 18.57 -26.68 -2.02
C VAL A 535 18.07 -27.21 -0.67
N ASP A 536 18.88 -28.04 0.00
CA ASP A 536 18.52 -28.64 1.30
C ASP A 536 18.51 -27.59 2.42
N GLU A 537 17.32 -27.17 2.80
CA GLU A 537 17.07 -26.15 3.81
C GLU A 537 15.82 -26.54 4.64
N PRO A 538 15.78 -26.23 5.94
CA PRO A 538 14.65 -26.54 6.78
C PRO A 538 13.42 -25.72 6.35
N LYS A 539 12.25 -26.36 6.38
CA LYS A 539 10.96 -25.78 5.97
C LYS A 539 10.01 -25.68 7.14
N LEU A 540 8.98 -24.83 7.02
CA LEU A 540 7.93 -24.77 8.02
C LEU A 540 7.06 -26.03 7.91
N SER A 541 6.76 -26.67 9.03
CA SER A 541 5.85 -27.81 9.05
C SER A 541 4.42 -27.37 8.71
N SER A 542 3.76 -28.10 7.80
CA SER A 542 2.36 -27.88 7.42
C SER A 542 1.34 -28.62 8.32
N GLU A 543 1.79 -29.51 9.20
CA GLU A 543 0.94 -30.45 9.97
C GLU A 543 0.97 -30.28 11.50
N PRO A 544 -0.04 -30.83 12.22
CA PRO A 544 -0.22 -30.69 13.67
C PRO A 544 0.94 -31.32 14.46
N VAL A 545 1.53 -30.57 15.40
CA VAL A 545 2.20 -31.22 16.53
C VAL A 545 1.10 -31.91 17.35
N ALA A 546 1.12 -33.25 17.37
CA ALA A 546 0.26 -34.07 18.23
C ALA A 546 0.55 -33.75 19.71
N PRO A 547 -0.44 -33.90 20.61
CA PRO A 547 -0.45 -33.30 21.94
C PRO A 547 0.68 -33.74 22.87
#